data_AF-A0A2N9EKQ2-F1
#
_entry.id   AF-A0A2N9EKQ2-F1
#
_cell.length_a   1.000
_cell.length_b   1.000
_cell.length_c   1.000
_cell.angle_alpha   90.00
_cell.angle_beta   90.00
_cell.angle_gamma   90.00
#
_symmetry.space_group_name_H-M   'P 1'
#
loop_
_entity.id
_entity.type
_entity.pdbx_description
1 polymer ?
#
loop_
_entity_poly.entity_id
_entity_poly.type
_entity_poly.pdbx_seq_one_letter_code
_entity_poly.pdbx_strand_id
1 'polypeptide(L)'
;MTINASIATVGQVKFDETGNFGLWQRRVKDLLVQQGLVKALYRKIKKPEKMTDDEWEELDMKAVSTIRLLLVDEVMYDVMEENSTAGIWLNLEKRYMSKSLTNKLHLKQKLYGLKMTEGADLRQHINTFKQIISDMLRIDIKFENEDKAMMLLTSLPASYEHLVTTLLYGK
;
A
#
# COMPACT_ATOMS: atom_id res chain seq x y z
N MET A 1 -36.47 -9.21 -11.17
CA MET A 1 -35.21 -8.52 -11.54
C MET A 1 -34.33 -8.55 -10.29
N THR A 2 -33.62 -9.65 -10.08
CA THR A 2 -32.82 -9.89 -8.88
C THR A 2 -31.41 -9.41 -9.18
N ILE A 3 -31.00 -8.29 -8.60
CA ILE A 3 -29.66 -7.75 -8.78
C ILE A 3 -28.69 -8.68 -8.06
N ASN A 4 -27.81 -9.31 -8.84
CA ASN A 4 -26.69 -10.13 -8.40
C ASN A 4 -25.90 -9.42 -7.29
N ALA A 5 -26.01 -9.88 -6.04
CA ALA A 5 -25.06 -9.59 -4.98
C ALA A 5 -23.92 -10.64 -4.99
N SER A 6 -23.39 -10.92 -6.17
CA SER A 6 -22.01 -11.41 -6.30
C SER A 6 -21.21 -10.22 -6.77
N ILE A 7 -20.96 -9.26 -5.87
CA ILE A 7 -19.80 -8.39 -6.05
C ILE A 7 -18.63 -9.36 -5.94
N ALA A 8 -18.12 -9.70 -7.12
CA ALA A 8 -17.04 -10.63 -7.28
C ALA A 8 -15.95 -10.31 -6.25
N THR A 9 -15.53 -11.35 -5.54
CA THR A 9 -14.24 -11.52 -4.90
C THR A 9 -13.14 -11.37 -5.97
N VAL A 10 -13.08 -10.21 -6.63
CA VAL A 10 -12.10 -9.87 -7.66
C VAL A 10 -10.76 -9.72 -6.96
N GLY A 11 -10.01 -10.81 -6.88
CA GLY A 11 -8.54 -10.81 -6.81
C GLY A 11 -7.89 -9.80 -5.87
N GLN A 12 -8.48 -9.52 -4.70
CA GLN A 12 -7.85 -8.64 -3.73
C GLN A 12 -6.77 -9.42 -3.00
N VAL A 13 -5.52 -9.16 -3.40
CA VAL A 13 -4.32 -9.65 -2.71
C VAL A 13 -4.36 -9.12 -1.29
N LYS A 14 -4.35 -10.04 -0.32
CA LYS A 14 -4.20 -9.71 1.11
C LYS A 14 -2.90 -8.93 1.31
N PHE A 15 -2.91 -7.98 2.24
CA PHE A 15 -1.66 -7.31 2.60
C PHE A 15 -0.80 -8.25 3.43
N ASP A 16 0.43 -8.44 2.97
CA ASP A 16 1.40 -9.44 3.43
C ASP A 16 2.68 -8.79 4.00
N GLU A 17 2.62 -7.51 4.39
CA GLU A 17 3.75 -6.69 4.87
C GLU A 17 4.80 -6.32 3.80
N THR A 18 5.00 -7.18 2.80
CA THR A 18 6.03 -7.02 1.78
C THR A 18 5.55 -6.20 0.59
N GLY A 19 4.24 -6.28 0.30
CA GLY A 19 3.57 -5.57 -0.78
C GLY A 19 3.45 -4.06 -0.57
N ASN A 20 2.90 -3.37 -1.58
CA ASN A 20 2.71 -1.92 -1.50
C ASN A 20 1.55 -1.62 -0.57
N PHE A 21 1.86 -1.35 0.71
CA PHE A 21 0.84 -0.95 1.70
C PHE A 21 -0.01 0.20 1.16
N GLY A 22 0.61 1.14 0.48
CA GLY A 22 -0.07 2.29 -0.08
C GLY A 22 -1.07 2.02 -1.21
N LEU A 23 -0.83 1.00 -2.03
CA LEU A 23 -1.72 0.55 -3.09
C LEU A 23 -2.83 -0.31 -2.51
N TRP A 24 -2.48 -1.21 -1.59
CA TRP A 24 -3.46 -1.99 -0.82
C TRP A 24 -4.42 -1.05 -0.11
N GLN A 25 -3.90 -0.05 0.60
CA GLN A 25 -4.69 0.93 1.33
C GLN A 25 -5.67 1.68 0.42
N ARG A 26 -5.24 2.06 -0.80
CA ARG A 26 -6.13 2.70 -1.78
C ARG A 26 -7.25 1.76 -2.21
N ARG A 27 -6.94 0.49 -2.53
CA ARG A 27 -7.93 -0.52 -2.92
C ARG A 27 -8.94 -0.81 -1.80
N VAL A 28 -8.48 -0.88 -0.55
CA VAL A 28 -9.38 -1.07 0.60
C VAL A 28 -10.30 0.14 0.79
N LYS A 29 -9.78 1.37 0.66
CA LYS A 29 -10.60 2.59 0.66
C LYS A 29 -11.67 2.54 -0.43
N ASP A 30 -11.30 2.21 -1.66
CA ASP A 30 -12.25 2.13 -2.79
C ASP A 30 -13.32 1.06 -2.55
N LEU A 31 -12.94 -0.09 -1.98
CA LEU A 31 -13.88 -1.15 -1.59
C LEU A 31 -14.86 -0.66 -0.52
N LEU A 32 -14.36 -0.01 0.53
CA LEU A 32 -15.23 0.52 1.59
C LEU A 32 -16.16 1.61 1.06
N VAL A 33 -15.74 2.41 0.07
CA VAL A 33 -16.63 3.35 -0.63
C VAL A 33 -17.74 2.60 -1.37
N GLN A 34 -17.39 1.56 -2.13
CA GLN A 34 -18.36 0.74 -2.87
C GLN A 34 -19.37 0.06 -1.94
N GLN A 35 -18.95 -0.33 -0.73
CA GLN A 35 -19.80 -0.95 0.28
C GLN A 35 -20.55 0.06 1.16
N GLY A 36 -20.33 1.37 0.99
CA GLY A 36 -20.93 2.41 1.84
C GLY A 36 -20.34 2.50 3.25
N LEU A 37 -19.20 1.85 3.51
CA LEU A 37 -18.55 1.70 4.80
C LEU A 37 -17.43 2.71 5.06
N VAL A 38 -17.02 3.49 4.06
CA VAL A 38 -15.85 4.40 4.16
C VAL A 38 -15.92 5.38 5.35
N LYS A 39 -17.14 5.70 5.82
CA LYS A 39 -17.36 6.58 6.98
C LYS A 39 -16.72 6.04 8.26
N ALA A 40 -16.60 4.73 8.42
CA ALA A 40 -15.97 4.10 9.58
C ALA A 40 -14.48 4.47 9.76
N LEU A 41 -13.79 4.83 8.66
CA LEU A 41 -12.38 5.25 8.70
C LEU A 41 -12.18 6.59 9.42
N TYR A 42 -13.19 7.46 9.43
CA TYR A 42 -13.04 8.87 9.83
C TYR A 42 -13.52 9.17 11.25
N ARG A 43 -13.62 8.16 12.12
CA ARG A 43 -14.20 8.25 13.49
C ARG A 43 -13.64 9.40 14.35
N LYS A 44 -12.50 10.01 14.02
CA LYS A 44 -12.03 11.24 14.69
C LYS A 44 -12.88 12.50 14.43
N ILE A 45 -13.79 12.54 13.44
CA ILE A 45 -14.37 13.83 12.99
C ILE A 45 -15.83 14.06 13.43
N LYS A 46 -16.71 13.05 13.43
CA LYS A 46 -18.04 13.04 14.10
C LYS A 46 -18.85 11.84 13.58
N LYS A 47 -19.58 11.17 14.47
CA LYS A 47 -20.72 10.32 14.07
C LYS A 47 -21.72 11.21 13.29
N PRO A 48 -22.26 10.78 12.14
CA PRO A 48 -23.30 11.56 11.46
C PRO A 48 -24.50 11.76 12.39
N GLU A 49 -24.97 13.00 12.57
CA GLU A 49 -26.04 13.36 13.51
C GLU A 49 -27.37 12.63 13.25
N LYS A 50 -27.53 12.02 12.07
CA LYS A 50 -28.73 11.29 11.65
C LYS A 50 -28.66 9.77 11.85
N MET A 51 -27.55 9.23 12.34
CA MET A 51 -27.34 7.78 12.51
C MET A 51 -27.52 7.41 13.98
N THR A 52 -28.17 6.27 14.25
CA THR A 52 -28.27 5.72 15.61
C THR A 52 -26.95 5.08 16.05
N ASP A 53 -26.79 4.79 17.34
CA ASP A 53 -25.57 4.11 17.83
C ASP A 53 -25.48 2.69 17.28
N ASP A 54 -26.59 1.96 17.24
CA ASP A 54 -26.66 0.58 16.71
C ASP A 54 -26.32 0.51 15.21
N GLU A 55 -26.90 1.39 14.39
CA GLU A 55 -26.58 1.46 12.95
C GLU A 55 -25.10 1.78 12.70
N TRP A 56 -24.51 2.59 13.58
CA TRP A 56 -23.09 2.92 13.51
C TRP A 56 -22.21 1.74 13.92
N GLU A 57 -22.55 1.05 15.01
CA GLU A 57 -21.82 -0.12 15.48
C GLU A 57 -21.85 -1.23 14.41
N GLU A 58 -23.00 -1.45 13.78
CA GLU A 58 -23.11 -2.40 12.66
C GLU A 58 -22.21 -2.00 11.47
N LEU A 59 -22.17 -0.72 11.12
CA LEU A 59 -21.32 -0.19 10.05
C LEU A 59 -19.83 -0.38 10.39
N ASP A 60 -19.42 -0.04 11.61
CA ASP A 60 -18.04 -0.18 12.08
C ASP A 60 -17.63 -1.67 12.13
N MET A 61 -18.48 -2.56 12.63
CA MET A 61 -18.22 -4.01 12.65
C MET A 61 -18.03 -4.59 11.25
N LYS A 62 -18.88 -4.18 10.28
CA LYS A 62 -18.72 -4.60 8.87
C LYS A 62 -17.40 -4.12 8.29
N ALA A 63 -17.02 -2.87 8.55
CA ALA A 63 -15.78 -2.30 8.05
C ALA A 63 -14.54 -2.97 8.70
N VAL A 64 -14.56 -3.22 10.02
CA VAL A 64 -13.55 -4.00 10.74
C VAL A 64 -13.38 -5.39 10.11
N SER A 65 -14.49 -6.10 9.90
CA SER A 65 -14.49 -7.44 9.30
C SER A 65 -13.88 -7.42 7.89
N THR A 66 -14.32 -6.48 7.05
CA THR A 66 -13.79 -6.31 5.69
C THR A 66 -12.29 -6.08 5.69
N ILE A 67 -11.77 -5.17 6.54
CA ILE A 67 -10.31 -4.90 6.59
C ILE A 67 -9.55 -6.13 7.05
N ARG A 68 -9.98 -6.80 8.13
CA ARG A 68 -9.33 -7.98 8.69
C ARG A 68 -9.24 -9.12 7.68
N LEU A 69 -10.28 -9.34 6.87
CA LEU A 69 -10.29 -10.34 5.80
C LEU A 69 -9.26 -10.07 4.68
N LEU A 70 -8.79 -8.82 4.56
CA LEU A 70 -7.80 -8.38 3.59
C LEU A 70 -6.36 -8.35 4.15
N LEU A 71 -6.15 -8.93 5.33
CA LEU A 71 -4.85 -9.11 5.95
C LEU A 71 -4.44 -10.60 5.92
N VAL A 72 -3.14 -10.85 5.82
CA VAL A 72 -2.56 -12.16 6.18
C VAL A 72 -2.45 -12.28 7.69
N ASP A 73 -2.20 -13.49 8.19
CA ASP A 73 -2.21 -13.79 9.62
C ASP A 73 -1.13 -13.00 10.36
N GLU A 74 0.04 -12.83 9.75
CA GLU A 74 1.17 -12.11 10.33
C GLU A 74 0.84 -10.63 10.61
N VAL A 75 0.16 -9.96 9.66
CA VAL A 75 -0.34 -8.59 9.86
C VAL A 75 -1.53 -8.57 10.83
N MET A 76 -2.37 -9.60 10.80
CA MET A 76 -3.55 -9.69 11.66
C MET A 76 -3.17 -9.68 13.13
N TYR A 77 -2.09 -10.35 13.52
CA TYR A 77 -1.58 -10.34 14.89
C TYR A 77 -1.25 -8.92 15.38
N ASP A 78 -0.83 -8.01 14.50
CA ASP A 78 -0.52 -6.62 14.88
C ASP A 78 -1.76 -5.77 15.19
N VAL A 79 -2.94 -6.17 14.72
CA VAL A 79 -4.20 -5.42 14.85
C VAL A 79 -5.30 -6.20 15.56
N MET A 80 -4.97 -7.36 16.13
CA MET A 80 -5.95 -8.29 16.70
C MET A 80 -6.73 -7.67 17.87
N GLU A 81 -6.08 -6.83 18.68
CA GLU A 81 -6.67 -6.15 19.83
C GLU A 81 -7.51 -4.91 19.45
N GLU A 82 -7.40 -4.43 18.21
CA GLU A 82 -8.12 -3.24 17.73
C GLU A 82 -9.55 -3.59 17.30
N ASN A 83 -10.54 -3.07 18.02
CA ASN A 83 -11.96 -3.40 17.80
C ASN A 83 -12.75 -2.36 17.00
N SER A 84 -12.08 -1.34 16.45
CA SER A 84 -12.71 -0.31 15.63
C SER A 84 -12.00 -0.15 14.30
N THR A 85 -12.73 0.23 13.25
CA THR A 85 -12.16 0.41 11.92
C THR A 85 -11.07 1.49 11.96
N ALA A 86 -11.35 2.59 12.65
CA ALA A 86 -10.39 3.68 12.82
C ALA A 86 -9.13 3.25 13.60
N GLY A 87 -9.28 2.40 14.62
CA GLY A 87 -8.16 1.85 15.40
C GLY A 87 -7.23 1.01 14.52
N ILE A 88 -7.79 0.01 13.83
CA ILE A 88 -7.06 -0.84 12.87
C ILE A 88 -6.37 0.04 11.83
N TRP A 89 -7.10 0.98 11.24
CA TRP A 89 -6.59 1.84 10.17
C TRP A 89 -5.39 2.68 10.61
N LEU A 90 -5.50 3.33 11.78
CA LEU A 90 -4.43 4.16 12.34
C LEU A 90 -3.22 3.33 12.76
N ASN A 91 -3.42 2.13 13.30
CA ASN A 91 -2.34 1.23 13.67
C ASN A 91 -1.52 0.82 12.43
N LEU A 92 -2.20 0.39 11.36
CA LEU A 92 -1.56 0.08 10.08
C LEU A 92 -0.83 1.29 9.48
N GLU A 93 -1.45 2.48 9.46
CA GLU A 93 -0.79 3.71 8.99
C GLU A 93 0.45 4.07 9.84
N LYS A 94 0.37 3.92 11.16
CA LYS A 94 1.52 4.16 12.05
C LYS A 94 2.66 3.20 11.76
N ARG A 95 2.37 1.92 11.52
CA ARG A 95 3.41 0.93 11.25
C ARG A 95 4.04 1.11 9.88
N TYR A 96 3.23 1.20 8.83
CA TYR A 96 3.71 1.15 7.44
C TYR A 96 3.87 2.52 6.77
N MET A 97 3.29 3.59 7.33
CA MET A 97 3.39 4.96 6.80
C MET A 97 3.97 5.97 7.79
N SER A 98 4.55 5.55 8.93
CA SER A 98 5.20 6.52 9.82
C SER A 98 6.37 7.21 9.12
N LYS A 99 6.52 8.52 9.38
CA LYS A 99 7.72 9.29 9.00
C LYS A 99 8.90 9.05 9.96
N SER A 100 8.86 7.93 10.69
CA SER A 100 9.88 7.55 11.65
C SER A 100 11.23 7.35 10.96
N LEU A 101 12.32 7.56 11.70
CA LEU A 101 13.67 7.33 11.17
C LEU A 101 13.83 5.87 10.71
N THR A 102 13.30 4.92 11.46
CA THR A 102 13.33 3.49 11.13
C THR A 102 12.66 3.19 9.79
N ASN A 103 11.45 3.71 9.55
CA ASN A 103 10.75 3.47 8.28
C ASN A 103 11.47 4.14 7.10
N LYS A 104 12.02 5.35 7.32
CA LYS A 104 12.85 6.03 6.33
C LYS A 104 14.11 5.22 5.97
N LEU A 105 14.80 4.67 6.96
CA LEU A 105 16.00 3.85 6.76
C LEU A 105 15.66 2.54 6.06
N HIS A 106 14.58 1.87 6.44
CA HIS A 106 14.11 0.64 5.80
C HIS A 106 13.81 0.83 4.31
N LEU A 107 13.07 1.89 3.96
CA LEU A 107 12.79 2.20 2.56
C LEU A 107 14.06 2.55 1.79
N LYS A 108 14.99 3.32 2.38
CA LYS A 108 16.29 3.62 1.77
C LYS A 108 17.10 2.36 1.53
N GLN A 109 17.14 1.44 2.49
CA GLN A 109 17.80 0.15 2.36
C GLN A 109 17.19 -0.67 1.21
N LYS A 110 15.85 -0.73 1.12
CA LYS A 110 15.16 -1.38 -0.01
C LYS A 110 15.50 -0.73 -1.35
N LEU A 111 15.53 0.60 -1.43
CA LEU A 111 15.81 1.32 -2.68
C LEU A 111 17.25 1.12 -3.15
N TYR A 112 18.23 1.38 -2.28
CA TYR A 112 19.64 1.30 -2.64
C TYR A 112 20.13 -0.15 -2.78
N GLY A 113 19.48 -1.09 -2.10
CA GLY A 113 19.71 -2.52 -2.25
C GLY A 113 18.95 -3.16 -3.42
N LEU A 114 18.09 -2.43 -4.12
CA LEU A 114 17.30 -2.98 -5.22
C LEU A 114 18.22 -3.35 -6.39
N LYS A 115 18.23 -4.64 -6.74
CA LYS A 115 18.96 -5.18 -7.89
C LYS A 115 18.09 -6.19 -8.62
N MET A 116 18.07 -6.09 -9.94
CA MET A 116 17.43 -7.06 -10.80
C MET A 116 18.39 -8.23 -11.04
N THR A 117 17.88 -9.46 -10.96
CA THR A 117 18.65 -10.65 -11.30
C THR A 117 18.64 -10.88 -12.82
N GLU A 118 19.71 -11.49 -13.33
CA GLU A 118 19.79 -11.86 -14.75
C GLU A 118 18.60 -12.75 -15.17
N GLY A 119 17.99 -12.41 -16.31
CA GLY A 119 16.81 -13.12 -16.84
C GLY A 119 15.48 -12.86 -16.12
N ALA A 120 15.43 -12.00 -15.09
CA ALA A 120 14.18 -11.63 -14.44
C ALA A 120 13.27 -10.77 -15.34
N ASP A 121 12.00 -10.62 -14.96
CA ASP A 121 11.06 -9.75 -15.67
C ASP A 121 11.34 -8.26 -15.37
N LEU A 122 11.78 -7.53 -16.41
CA LEU A 122 12.09 -6.11 -16.30
C LEU A 122 10.89 -5.26 -15.86
N ARG A 123 9.68 -5.61 -16.31
CA ARG A 123 8.46 -4.87 -15.97
C ARG A 123 8.13 -5.03 -14.49
N GLN A 124 8.28 -6.22 -13.94
CA GLN A 124 8.13 -6.50 -12.51
C GLN A 124 9.15 -5.71 -11.70
N HIS A 125 10.41 -5.68 -12.14
CA HIS A 125 11.46 -4.88 -11.49
C HIS A 125 11.12 -3.38 -11.48
N ILE A 126 10.71 -2.83 -12.62
CA ILE A 126 10.27 -1.42 -12.74
C ILE A 126 9.08 -1.15 -11.81
N ASN A 127 8.14 -2.10 -11.69
CA ASN A 127 7.00 -1.94 -10.79
C ASN A 127 7.42 -1.89 -9.32
N THR A 128 8.34 -2.77 -8.90
CA THR A 128 8.93 -2.75 -7.55
C THR A 128 9.64 -1.42 -7.28
N PHE A 129 10.44 -0.93 -8.22
CA PHE A 129 11.09 0.37 -8.12
C PHE A 129 10.06 1.51 -7.95
N LYS A 130 9.04 1.56 -8.81
CA LYS A 130 7.97 2.57 -8.74
C LYS A 130 7.22 2.53 -7.42
N GLN A 131 7.00 1.34 -6.87
CA GLN A 131 6.40 1.15 -5.56
C GLN A 131 7.26 1.79 -4.46
N ILE A 132 8.56 1.49 -4.41
CA ILE A 132 9.46 2.06 -3.39
C ILE A 132 9.51 3.59 -3.48
N ILE A 133 9.60 4.15 -4.69
CA ILE A 133 9.57 5.60 -4.89
C ILE A 133 8.23 6.21 -4.43
N SER A 134 7.10 5.55 -4.71
CA SER A 134 5.80 6.01 -4.23
C SER A 134 5.68 5.96 -2.71
N ASP A 135 6.26 4.96 -2.05
CA ASP A 135 6.23 4.81 -0.60
C ASP A 135 7.10 5.88 0.08
N MET A 136 8.26 6.20 -0.52
CA MET A 136 9.11 7.31 -0.08
C MET A 136 8.42 8.67 -0.22
N LEU A 137 7.71 8.92 -1.33
CA LEU A 137 6.98 10.17 -1.55
C LEU A 137 5.91 10.40 -0.47
N ARG A 138 5.23 9.33 -0.03
CA ARG A 138 4.18 9.41 1.01
C ARG A 138 4.70 9.85 2.38
N ILE A 139 5.97 9.60 2.66
CA ILE A 139 6.64 10.06 3.88
C ILE A 139 7.49 11.32 3.64
N ASP A 140 7.16 12.07 2.58
CA ASP A 140 7.77 13.33 2.13
C ASP A 140 9.24 13.23 1.69
N ILE A 141 9.71 12.04 1.32
CA ILE A 141 11.02 11.88 0.69
C ILE A 141 10.82 11.96 -0.82
N LYS A 142 11.37 13.01 -1.43
CA LYS A 142 11.29 13.25 -2.87
C LYS A 142 12.66 13.03 -3.50
N PHE A 143 12.64 12.50 -4.72
CA PHE A 143 13.80 12.40 -5.60
C PHE A 143 13.49 13.15 -6.88
N GLU A 144 14.51 13.74 -7.46
CA GLU A 144 14.42 14.33 -8.79
C GLU A 144 14.27 13.22 -9.84
N ASN A 145 13.79 13.57 -11.03
CA ASN A 145 13.58 12.57 -12.07
C ASN A 145 14.91 11.97 -12.57
N GLU A 146 15.97 12.77 -12.57
CA GLU A 146 17.33 12.33 -12.92
C GLU A 146 17.84 11.30 -11.91
N ASP A 147 17.71 11.57 -10.60
CA ASP A 147 18.05 10.62 -9.54
C ASP A 147 17.29 9.31 -9.67
N LYS A 148 15.98 9.38 -9.93
CA LYS A 148 15.15 8.17 -10.12
C LYS A 148 15.62 7.37 -11.33
N ALA A 149 15.91 8.03 -12.44
CA ALA A 149 16.43 7.38 -13.63
C ALA A 149 17.76 6.68 -13.31
N MET A 150 18.64 7.35 -12.55
CA MET A 150 19.93 6.79 -12.18
C MET A 150 19.84 5.59 -11.25
N MET A 151 19.00 5.65 -10.23
CA MET A 151 18.76 4.53 -9.33
C MET A 151 18.16 3.33 -10.08
N LEU A 152 17.25 3.56 -11.04
CA LEU A 152 16.69 2.49 -11.85
C LEU A 152 17.75 1.88 -12.77
N LEU A 153 18.49 2.69 -13.54
CA LEU A 153 19.49 2.20 -14.49
C LEU A 153 20.61 1.42 -13.79
N THR A 154 21.09 1.90 -12.65
CA THR A 154 22.13 1.23 -11.85
C THR A 154 21.63 -0.02 -11.12
N SER A 155 20.32 -0.28 -11.10
CA SER A 155 19.73 -1.49 -10.53
C SER A 155 19.59 -2.65 -11.53
N LEU A 156 19.76 -2.38 -12.83
CA LEU A 156 19.68 -3.38 -13.89
C LEU A 156 20.93 -4.27 -13.91
N PRO A 157 20.82 -5.52 -14.41
CA PRO A 157 21.94 -6.43 -14.45
C PRO A 157 22.83 -6.15 -15.68
N ALA A 158 23.97 -6.84 -15.76
CA ALA A 158 25.00 -6.58 -16.76
C ALA A 158 24.51 -6.77 -18.21
N SER A 159 23.52 -7.65 -18.44
CA SER A 159 22.90 -7.81 -19.76
C SER A 159 22.29 -6.51 -20.34
N TYR A 160 21.98 -5.52 -19.50
CA TYR A 160 21.45 -4.22 -19.90
C TYR A 160 22.52 -3.12 -19.97
N GLU A 161 23.80 -3.44 -19.76
CA GLU A 161 24.88 -2.45 -19.71
C GLU A 161 24.90 -1.57 -20.95
N HIS A 162 24.79 -2.16 -22.16
CA HIS A 162 24.73 -1.38 -23.39
C HIS A 162 23.57 -0.38 -23.39
N LEU A 163 22.37 -0.79 -22.95
CA LEU A 163 21.22 0.11 -22.86
C LEU A 163 21.48 1.24 -21.86
N VAL A 164 22.04 0.91 -20.70
CA VAL A 164 22.39 1.87 -19.65
C VAL A 164 23.41 2.87 -20.17
N THR A 165 24.48 2.43 -20.83
CA THR A 165 25.51 3.28 -21.42
C THR A 165 24.94 4.19 -22.51
N THR A 166 24.11 3.68 -23.42
CA THR A 166 23.47 4.50 -24.47
C THR A 166 22.60 5.59 -23.87
N LEU A 167 21.78 5.27 -22.86
CA LEU A 167 20.92 6.25 -22.20
C LEU A 167 21.69 7.29 -21.39
N LEU A 168 22.83 6.90 -20.81
CA LEU A 168 23.68 7.78 -20.01
C LEU A 168 24.51 8.74 -20.85
N TYR A 169 25.07 8.25 -21.95
CA TYR A 169 26.12 8.96 -22.69
C TYR A 169 25.73 9.35 -24.11
N GLY A 170 24.53 8.99 -24.57
CA GLY A 170 23.94 9.50 -25.82
C GLY A 170 24.87 9.39 -27.02
N LYS A 171 25.42 8.21 -27.29
CA LYS A 171 26.07 7.91 -28.57
C LYS A 171 25.10 7.25 -29.53
#